data_AF-A0A498MPE5-F1
#
_entry.id   AF-A0A498MPE5-F1
#
_cell.length_a   1.000
_cell.length_b   1.000
_cell.length_c   1.000
_cell.angle_alpha   90.00
_cell.angle_beta   90.00
_cell.angle_gamma   90.00
#
_symmetry.space_group_name_H-M   'P 1'
#
loop_
_entity.id
_entity.type
_entity.pdbx_description
1 polymer ?
#
loop_
_entity_poly.entity_id
_entity_poly.type
_entity_poly.pdbx_seq_one_letter_code
_entity_poly.pdbx_strand_id
1 'polypeptide(L)'
;MENYEHAVFFEAKNLSDVELGRIHKYFQIKRKSGGGDCEINKISDDIYKISFISKKAQESVLDRKDHVISMPGKEDICVSLRCEIVAESSKQPKASANQEKANDQTFLLTQVTWCILGPLGVWQKLPTDINYKLEKTDVKDGIVDAQGVKWTVNLRKMEATSCDSGQVTALKRLENLPDFALPIYWDNMSQSDTLQVIDLDPSSTEYQTMNADFKKTVTKTVLKIQRIQNINVRQLYEVHKKELENKNGPVGAGEKILYHGTSEESCSAIMKTNFNRSLIGQNATIYGHGTYFAVNASYSANATYAIPATDGTQLMFVARVLTGYHAQGQADMKTPPVRVAPDHHYESLVDNMQNPSMYVVFHDCQAYPEYLITFK
;
A
#
# COMPACT_ATOMS: atom_id res chain seq x y z
N MET A 1 -38.47 13.46 -17.07
CA MET A 1 -37.19 13.60 -17.78
C MET A 1 -36.35 12.42 -17.37
N GLU A 2 -35.96 11.58 -18.32
CA GLU A 2 -35.11 10.41 -18.03
C GLU A 2 -33.75 10.91 -17.55
N ASN A 3 -33.28 10.40 -16.40
CA ASN A 3 -32.14 10.96 -15.70
C ASN A 3 -30.87 10.16 -16.06
N TYR A 4 -30.15 10.63 -17.08
CA TYR A 4 -28.92 10.01 -17.57
C TYR A 4 -27.71 10.49 -16.75
N GLU A 5 -27.55 9.99 -15.52
CA GLU A 5 -26.56 10.49 -14.55
C GLU A 5 -25.18 9.79 -14.64
N HIS A 6 -25.09 8.62 -15.27
CA HIS A 6 -23.90 7.77 -15.20
C HIS A 6 -23.07 7.83 -16.50
N ALA A 7 -22.05 8.69 -16.51
CA ALA A 7 -21.28 8.99 -17.72
C ALA A 7 -20.01 8.14 -17.89
N VAL A 8 -19.67 7.83 -19.14
CA VAL A 8 -18.35 7.33 -19.56
C VAL A 8 -17.92 8.07 -20.82
N PHE A 9 -16.61 8.06 -21.08
CA PHE A 9 -16.01 8.81 -22.17
C PHE A 9 -15.16 7.90 -23.05
N PHE A 10 -15.14 8.20 -24.35
CA PHE A 10 -14.20 7.60 -25.29
C PHE A 10 -13.69 8.63 -26.29
N GLU A 11 -12.50 8.36 -26.81
CA GLU A 11 -11.86 9.17 -27.85
C GLU A 11 -11.92 8.44 -29.19
N ALA A 12 -12.34 9.13 -30.25
CA ALA A 12 -12.35 8.61 -31.61
C ALA A 12 -12.27 9.76 -32.63
N LYS A 13 -11.34 9.67 -33.57
CA LYS A 13 -11.13 10.71 -34.60
C LYS A 13 -12.05 10.48 -35.80
N ASN A 14 -12.65 11.56 -36.32
CA ASN A 14 -13.38 11.58 -37.59
C ASN A 14 -14.59 10.61 -37.69
N LEU A 15 -15.35 10.39 -36.61
CA LEU A 15 -16.57 9.57 -36.69
C LEU A 15 -17.67 10.28 -37.49
N SER A 16 -18.19 9.60 -38.51
CA SER A 16 -19.40 9.99 -39.22
C SER A 16 -20.66 9.73 -38.39
N ASP A 17 -21.76 10.42 -38.70
CA ASP A 17 -23.06 10.22 -38.02
C ASP A 17 -23.55 8.77 -38.11
N VAL A 18 -23.19 8.06 -39.19
CA VAL A 18 -23.51 6.63 -39.37
C VAL A 18 -22.73 5.74 -38.40
N GLU A 19 -21.45 6.05 -38.17
CA GLU A 19 -20.61 5.33 -37.21
C GLU A 19 -21.07 5.61 -35.77
N LEU A 20 -21.41 6.86 -35.46
CA LEU A 20 -21.97 7.24 -34.16
C LEU A 20 -23.30 6.55 -33.87
N GLY A 21 -24.21 6.47 -34.85
CA GLY A 21 -25.47 5.74 -34.69
C GLY A 21 -25.29 4.24 -34.45
N ARG A 22 -24.20 3.65 -34.95
CA ARG A 22 -23.86 2.23 -34.69
C ARG A 22 -23.25 2.03 -33.32
N ILE A 23 -22.37 2.92 -32.89
CA ILE A 23 -21.80 2.93 -31.53
C ILE A 23 -22.92 3.10 -30.50
N HIS A 24 -23.86 4.02 -30.74
CA HIS A 24 -25.04 4.21 -29.89
C HIS A 24 -25.86 2.92 -29.74
N LYS A 25 -26.22 2.28 -30.85
CA LYS A 25 -26.92 0.99 -30.85
C LYS A 25 -26.14 -0.12 -30.15
N TYR A 26 -24.81 -0.14 -30.27
CA TYR A 26 -23.97 -1.13 -29.61
C TYR A 26 -24.06 -1.02 -28.08
N PHE A 27 -23.99 0.21 -27.54
CA PHE A 27 -24.09 0.46 -26.09
C PHE A 27 -25.50 0.29 -25.52
N GLN A 28 -26.54 0.35 -26.35
CA GLN A 28 -27.90 -0.02 -25.96
C GLN A 28 -28.12 -1.54 -25.81
N ILE A 29 -27.27 -2.38 -26.43
CA ILE A 29 -27.45 -3.83 -26.43
C ILE A 29 -26.67 -4.46 -25.26
N LYS A 30 -27.35 -4.69 -24.14
CA LYS A 30 -26.78 -5.31 -22.91
C LYS A 30 -25.94 -6.57 -23.16
N ARG A 31 -26.41 -7.50 -24.01
CA ARG A 31 -25.67 -8.74 -24.31
C ARG A 31 -24.36 -8.53 -25.10
N LYS A 32 -24.24 -7.40 -25.81
CA LYS A 32 -23.06 -7.07 -26.63
C LYS A 32 -22.05 -6.23 -25.87
N SER A 33 -22.49 -5.19 -25.19
CA SER A 33 -21.62 -4.21 -24.53
C SER A 33 -21.62 -4.28 -23.00
N GLY A 34 -22.62 -4.92 -22.39
CA GLY A 34 -22.90 -4.77 -20.96
C GLY A 34 -23.73 -3.51 -20.62
N GLY A 35 -24.04 -2.68 -21.61
CA GLY A 35 -24.76 -1.41 -21.44
C GLY A 35 -26.28 -1.54 -21.32
N GLY A 36 -26.99 -0.47 -21.66
CA GLY A 36 -28.44 -0.31 -21.53
C GLY A 36 -28.90 1.04 -22.09
N ASP A 37 -30.04 1.55 -21.63
CA ASP A 37 -30.56 2.84 -22.10
C ASP A 37 -29.52 3.96 -21.88
N CYS A 38 -29.11 4.57 -23.00
CA CYS A 38 -28.02 5.54 -23.02
C CYS A 38 -28.19 6.60 -24.12
N GLU A 39 -27.57 7.75 -23.90
CA GLU A 39 -27.40 8.83 -24.88
C GLU A 39 -25.92 9.05 -25.17
N ILE A 40 -25.58 9.35 -26.44
CA ILE A 40 -24.23 9.71 -26.85
C ILE A 40 -24.21 11.16 -27.30
N ASN A 41 -23.34 11.95 -26.69
CA ASN A 41 -23.14 13.37 -27.00
C ASN A 41 -21.67 13.62 -27.33
N LYS A 42 -21.40 14.38 -28.40
CA LYS A 42 -20.04 14.85 -28.73
C LYS A 42 -19.69 16.02 -27.82
N ILE A 43 -18.60 15.92 -27.07
CA ILE A 43 -18.17 16.94 -26.10
C ILE A 43 -17.03 17.81 -26.67
N SER A 44 -16.13 17.23 -27.46
CA SER A 44 -15.08 17.94 -28.19
C SER A 44 -14.80 17.25 -29.54
N ASP A 45 -13.85 17.75 -30.34
CA ASP A 45 -13.58 17.26 -31.69
C ASP A 45 -13.38 15.75 -31.78
N ASP A 46 -12.74 15.15 -30.79
CA ASP A 46 -12.42 13.72 -30.72
C ASP A 46 -13.01 13.00 -29.50
N ILE A 47 -13.70 13.69 -28.57
CA ILE A 47 -14.23 13.10 -27.33
C ILE A 47 -15.75 12.99 -27.33
N TYR A 48 -16.23 11.80 -27.02
CA TYR A 48 -17.65 11.46 -26.93
C TYR A 48 -18.01 11.02 -25.51
N LYS A 49 -19.16 11.48 -25.03
CA LYS A 49 -19.74 11.11 -23.74
C LYS A 49 -20.92 10.18 -23.96
N ILE A 50 -20.90 9.02 -23.32
CA ILE A 50 -22.05 8.11 -23.23
C ILE A 50 -22.62 8.23 -21.84
N SER A 51 -23.90 8.58 -21.72
CA SER A 51 -24.59 8.72 -20.43
C SER A 51 -25.62 7.62 -20.30
N PHE A 52 -25.54 6.81 -19.24
CA PHE A 52 -26.44 5.70 -18.97
C PHE A 52 -27.44 6.07 -17.86
N ILE A 53 -28.65 5.52 -17.93
CA ILE A 53 -29.64 5.63 -16.83
C ILE A 53 -29.22 4.80 -15.62
N SER A 54 -28.55 3.67 -15.83
CA SER A 54 -28.21 2.72 -14.76
C SER A 54 -26.72 2.71 -14.41
N LYS A 55 -26.39 2.91 -13.13
CA LYS A 55 -25.03 2.73 -12.60
C LYS A 55 -24.45 1.35 -12.91
N LYS A 56 -25.29 0.32 -12.84
CA LYS A 56 -24.88 -1.07 -13.15
C LYS A 56 -24.47 -1.23 -14.61
N ALA A 57 -25.14 -0.53 -15.53
CA ALA A 57 -24.75 -0.54 -16.95
C ALA A 57 -23.41 0.17 -17.14
N GLN A 58 -23.19 1.30 -16.46
CA GLN A 58 -21.91 2.04 -16.47
C GLN A 58 -20.74 1.15 -16.01
N GLU A 59 -20.86 0.50 -14.85
CA GLU A 59 -19.82 -0.39 -14.30
C GLU A 59 -19.56 -1.58 -15.24
N SER A 60 -20.62 -2.17 -15.81
CA SER A 60 -20.50 -3.33 -16.71
C SER A 60 -19.82 -3.01 -18.04
N VAL A 61 -20.01 -1.79 -18.58
CA VAL A 61 -19.29 -1.37 -19.79
C VAL A 61 -17.83 -1.01 -19.49
N LEU A 62 -17.51 -0.53 -18.28
CA LEU A 62 -16.15 -0.18 -17.87
C LEU A 62 -15.28 -1.40 -17.52
N ASP A 63 -15.88 -2.46 -16.98
CA ASP A 63 -15.18 -3.71 -16.66
C ASP A 63 -14.63 -4.42 -17.91
N ARG A 64 -15.20 -4.10 -19.09
CA ARG A 64 -14.70 -4.58 -20.37
C ARG A 64 -13.57 -3.71 -20.91
N LYS A 65 -12.40 -4.33 -21.08
CA LYS A 65 -11.19 -3.68 -21.58
C LYS A 65 -11.35 -3.09 -22.98
N ASP A 66 -12.03 -3.80 -23.89
CA ASP A 66 -12.20 -3.39 -25.30
C ASP A 66 -13.64 -3.58 -25.78
N HIS A 67 -14.20 -2.56 -26.43
CA HIS A 67 -15.48 -2.63 -27.15
C HIS A 67 -15.22 -2.57 -28.65
N VAL A 68 -15.41 -3.70 -29.34
CA VAL A 68 -15.20 -3.78 -30.80
C VAL A 68 -16.55 -3.73 -31.52
N ILE A 69 -16.75 -2.72 -32.36
CA ILE A 69 -17.97 -2.49 -33.13
C ILE A 69 -17.70 -2.76 -34.62
N SER A 70 -18.31 -3.82 -35.15
CA SER A 70 -18.08 -4.21 -36.54
C SER A 70 -18.76 -3.32 -37.57
N MET A 71 -17.99 -2.93 -38.60
CA MET A 71 -18.42 -2.04 -39.68
C MET A 71 -18.41 -2.77 -41.03
N PRO A 72 -19.56 -2.89 -41.74
CA PRO A 72 -19.60 -3.50 -43.07
C PRO A 72 -18.76 -2.71 -44.07
N GLY A 73 -17.75 -3.35 -44.63
CA GLY A 73 -16.88 -2.75 -45.66
C GLY A 73 -15.85 -1.74 -45.14
N LYS A 74 -15.62 -1.69 -43.83
CA LYS A 74 -14.61 -0.85 -43.15
C LYS A 74 -13.94 -1.64 -42.02
N GLU A 75 -12.86 -1.11 -41.48
CA GLU A 75 -12.23 -1.64 -40.27
C GLU A 75 -13.17 -1.51 -39.06
N ASP A 76 -13.08 -2.47 -38.14
CA ASP A 76 -13.86 -2.48 -36.91
C ASP A 76 -13.38 -1.34 -35.99
N ILE A 77 -14.33 -0.66 -35.34
CA ILE A 77 -14.00 0.43 -34.41
C ILE A 77 -13.78 -0.16 -33.03
N CYS A 78 -12.58 0.01 -32.48
CA CYS A 78 -12.28 -0.30 -31.09
C CYS A 78 -12.50 0.93 -30.21
N VAL A 79 -13.30 0.79 -29.16
CA VAL A 79 -13.64 1.86 -28.22
C VAL A 79 -13.18 1.46 -26.82
N SER A 80 -12.28 2.27 -26.25
CA SER A 80 -11.85 2.14 -24.85
C SER A 80 -12.56 3.20 -24.00
N LEU A 81 -13.28 2.77 -22.97
CA LEU A 81 -14.09 3.64 -22.11
C LEU A 81 -13.34 4.08 -20.85
N ARG A 82 -13.61 5.30 -20.37
CA ARG A 82 -13.05 5.86 -19.13
C ARG A 82 -14.12 6.58 -18.30
N CYS A 83 -13.95 6.66 -16.98
CA CYS A 83 -14.88 7.36 -16.07
C CYS A 83 -14.72 8.89 -16.09
N GLU A 84 -13.58 9.40 -16.55
CA GLU A 84 -13.23 10.82 -16.50
C GLU A 84 -12.71 11.28 -17.86
N ILE A 85 -12.99 12.53 -18.21
CA ILE A 85 -12.41 13.20 -19.38
C ILE A 85 -10.94 13.45 -19.07
N VAL A 86 -10.06 12.56 -19.52
CA VAL A 86 -8.68 12.96 -19.78
C VAL A 86 -8.72 13.69 -21.11
N ALA A 87 -8.76 15.01 -21.06
CA ALA A 87 -8.65 15.79 -22.28
C ALA A 87 -7.24 15.58 -22.86
N GLU A 88 -7.10 14.78 -23.91
CA GLU A 88 -6.01 14.98 -24.86
C GLU A 88 -6.29 16.31 -25.57
N SER A 89 -5.85 17.40 -24.94
CA SER A 89 -6.03 18.74 -25.48
C SER A 89 -5.07 18.96 -26.65
N SER A 90 -5.52 18.65 -27.86
CA SER A 90 -5.02 19.35 -29.03
C SER A 90 -5.58 20.79 -28.98
N LYS A 91 -4.69 21.74 -28.69
CA LYS A 91 -4.91 23.18 -28.47
C LYS A 91 -5.43 23.58 -27.08
N GLN A 92 -4.63 23.33 -26.04
CA GLN A 92 -4.56 24.25 -24.90
C GLN A 92 -3.75 25.51 -25.30
N PRO A 93 -4.03 26.70 -24.73
CA PRO A 93 -3.00 27.74 -24.66
C PRO A 93 -1.79 27.08 -24.00
N LYS A 94 -0.59 27.17 -24.61
CA LYS A 94 0.63 26.55 -24.09
C LYS A 94 0.62 26.65 -22.57
N ALA A 95 0.52 25.51 -21.89
CA ALA A 95 0.67 25.49 -20.45
C ALA A 95 1.96 26.26 -20.17
N SER A 96 1.90 27.21 -19.23
CA SER A 96 3.12 27.91 -18.83
C SER A 96 4.15 26.84 -18.49
N ALA A 97 5.43 27.04 -18.83
CA ALA A 97 6.49 26.06 -18.56
C ALA A 97 6.46 25.56 -17.10
N ASN A 98 5.95 26.38 -16.18
CA ASN A 98 5.73 26.03 -14.78
C ASN A 98 4.67 24.95 -14.55
N GLN A 99 3.60 24.91 -15.33
CA GLN A 99 2.50 23.95 -15.19
C GLN A 99 2.85 22.59 -15.83
N GLU A 100 3.54 22.59 -16.98
CA GLU A 100 4.10 21.36 -17.56
C GLU A 100 5.13 20.72 -16.62
N LYS A 101 6.02 21.55 -16.04
CA LYS A 101 6.99 21.09 -15.04
C LYS A 101 6.32 20.53 -13.80
N ALA A 102 5.27 21.17 -13.28
CA ALA A 102 4.54 20.67 -12.11
C ALA A 102 3.84 19.32 -12.37
N ASN A 103 3.30 19.12 -13.58
CA ASN A 103 2.72 17.84 -13.99
C ASN A 103 3.78 16.74 -14.11
N ASP A 104 4.93 17.03 -14.74
CA ASP A 104 6.07 16.10 -14.86
C ASP A 104 6.63 15.73 -13.47
N GLN A 105 6.72 16.69 -12.55
CA GLN A 105 7.10 16.47 -11.14
C GLN A 105 6.16 15.49 -10.43
N THR A 106 4.86 15.69 -10.57
CA THR A 106 3.84 14.87 -9.91
C THR A 106 3.84 13.44 -10.46
N PHE A 107 3.99 13.29 -11.78
CA PHE A 107 4.09 11.98 -12.42
C PHE A 107 5.38 11.24 -12.02
N LEU A 108 6.52 11.91 -11.95
CA LEU A 108 7.76 11.26 -11.52
C LEU A 108 7.71 10.79 -10.06
N LEU A 109 6.98 11.49 -9.18
CA LEU A 109 6.77 11.07 -7.80
C LEU A 109 6.01 9.75 -7.67
N THR A 110 5.13 9.42 -8.61
CA THR A 110 4.43 8.13 -8.59
C THR A 110 5.36 6.97 -8.92
N GLN A 111 6.46 7.24 -9.63
CA GLN A 111 7.43 6.22 -10.04
C GLN A 111 8.66 6.17 -9.15
N VAL A 112 9.12 7.30 -8.63
CA VAL A 112 10.39 7.40 -7.91
C VAL A 112 10.28 8.32 -6.70
N THR A 113 10.82 7.86 -5.58
CA THR A 113 10.97 8.66 -4.36
C THR A 113 12.42 8.68 -3.90
N TRP A 114 13.07 9.84 -4.02
CA TRP A 114 14.37 10.11 -3.46
C TRP A 114 14.27 10.42 -1.97
N CYS A 115 15.15 9.79 -1.21
CA CYS A 115 15.24 9.90 0.23
C CYS A 115 16.67 10.28 0.66
N ILE A 116 16.76 10.96 1.80
CA ILE A 116 18.03 11.27 2.48
C ILE A 116 17.99 10.67 3.88
N LEU A 117 19.13 10.13 4.33
CA LEU A 117 19.24 9.59 5.69
C LEU A 117 19.45 10.75 6.66
N GLY A 118 18.48 10.96 7.54
CA GLY A 118 18.53 12.03 8.55
C GLY A 118 19.57 11.75 9.64
N PRO A 119 19.86 12.74 10.50
CA PRO A 119 20.89 12.65 11.54
C PRO A 119 20.60 11.59 12.61
N LEU A 120 19.32 11.20 12.77
CA LEU A 120 18.91 10.10 13.65
C LEU A 120 19.00 8.72 12.97
N GLY A 121 19.50 8.64 11.75
CA GLY A 121 19.54 7.41 10.93
C GLY A 121 18.15 6.93 10.49
N VAL A 122 17.21 7.86 10.35
CA VAL A 122 15.87 7.61 9.80
C VAL A 122 15.79 8.22 8.40
N TRP A 123 15.32 7.43 7.44
CA TRP A 123 15.09 7.88 6.06
C TRP A 123 14.00 8.94 6.00
N GLN A 124 14.21 9.98 5.19
CA GLN A 124 13.24 11.04 4.97
C GLN A 124 13.05 11.30 3.48
N LYS A 125 11.82 11.58 3.07
CA LYS A 125 11.52 11.96 1.69
C LYS A 125 12.08 13.36 1.39
N LEU A 126 12.72 13.51 0.25
CA LEU A 126 13.11 14.83 -0.23
C LEU A 126 11.90 15.58 -0.81
N PRO A 127 11.89 16.93 -0.75
CA PRO A 127 10.83 17.74 -1.34
C PRO A 127 10.61 17.42 -2.83
N THR A 128 9.38 17.62 -3.32
CA THR A 128 8.98 17.28 -4.70
C THR A 128 9.88 17.88 -5.78
N ASP A 129 10.24 19.15 -5.65
CA ASP A 129 11.11 19.84 -6.59
C ASP A 129 12.55 19.30 -6.56
N ILE A 130 13.00 18.84 -5.40
CA ILE A 130 14.31 18.25 -5.19
C ILE A 130 14.37 16.81 -5.70
N ASN A 131 13.31 16.04 -5.47
CA ASN A 131 13.12 14.71 -6.07
C ASN A 131 13.24 14.78 -7.60
N TYR A 132 12.58 15.77 -8.20
CA TYR A 132 12.67 16.03 -9.64
C TYR A 132 14.07 16.38 -10.11
N LYS A 133 14.76 17.30 -9.40
CA LYS A 133 16.15 17.67 -9.72
C LYS A 133 17.08 16.46 -9.69
N LEU A 134 16.98 15.63 -8.66
CA LEU A 134 17.78 14.41 -8.53
C LEU A 134 17.52 13.44 -9.69
N GLU A 135 16.26 13.21 -10.03
CA GLU A 135 15.90 12.31 -11.11
C GLU A 135 16.36 12.82 -12.49
N LYS A 136 16.33 14.13 -12.72
CA LYS A 136 16.87 14.75 -13.94
C LYS A 136 18.39 14.98 -13.88
N THR A 137 19.08 14.56 -12.82
CA THR A 137 20.51 14.79 -12.57
C THR A 137 20.93 16.27 -12.52
N ASP A 138 19.99 17.17 -12.25
CA ASP A 138 20.18 18.62 -12.14
C ASP A 138 20.52 19.04 -10.70
N VAL A 139 21.73 18.66 -10.27
CA VAL A 139 22.19 18.82 -8.87
C VAL A 139 23.43 19.69 -8.72
N LYS A 140 23.79 20.46 -9.76
CA LYS A 140 25.02 21.29 -9.78
C LYS A 140 25.04 22.34 -8.66
N ASP A 141 23.88 22.92 -8.36
CA ASP A 141 23.72 23.94 -7.31
C ASP A 141 23.47 23.33 -5.91
N GLY A 142 23.48 22.00 -5.81
CA GLY A 142 23.12 21.24 -4.63
C GLY A 142 21.61 21.00 -4.50
N ILE A 143 21.23 20.35 -3.40
CA ILE A 143 19.85 20.07 -3.01
C ILE A 143 19.56 20.65 -1.63
N VAL A 144 18.28 20.78 -1.29
CA VAL A 144 17.83 21.21 0.03
C VAL A 144 16.91 20.12 0.58
N ASP A 145 17.12 19.69 1.82
CA ASP A 145 16.22 18.70 2.44
C ASP A 145 14.94 19.35 2.99
N ALA A 146 14.08 18.54 3.59
CA ALA A 146 12.82 19.02 4.17
C ALA A 146 13.03 19.96 5.39
N GLN A 147 14.23 20.01 5.97
CA GLN A 147 14.60 20.89 7.08
C GLN A 147 15.25 22.19 6.60
N GLY A 148 15.47 22.35 5.30
CA GLY A 148 16.11 23.54 4.74
C GLY A 148 17.64 23.47 4.71
N VAL A 149 18.27 22.32 5.02
CA VAL A 149 19.72 22.18 4.98
C VAL A 149 20.18 21.98 3.54
N LYS A 150 21.25 22.67 3.14
CA LYS A 150 21.82 22.59 1.80
C LYS A 150 22.90 21.50 1.71
N TRP A 151 22.86 20.72 0.63
CA TRP A 151 23.74 19.58 0.39
C TRP A 151 24.36 19.60 -1.00
N THR A 152 25.61 19.17 -1.09
CA THR A 152 26.25 18.78 -2.36
C THR A 152 26.07 17.28 -2.59
N VAL A 153 25.78 16.88 -3.82
CA VAL A 153 25.34 15.51 -4.14
C VAL A 153 26.39 14.75 -4.95
N ASN A 154 26.68 13.52 -4.54
CA ASN A 154 27.44 12.55 -5.31
C ASN A 154 26.54 11.37 -5.71
N LEU A 155 25.94 11.46 -6.91
CA LEU A 155 25.04 10.42 -7.43
C LEU A 155 25.74 9.08 -7.70
N ARG A 156 27.07 9.06 -7.91
CA ARG A 156 27.79 7.79 -8.12
C ARG A 156 27.96 7.00 -6.83
N LYS A 157 28.13 7.71 -5.71
CA LYS A 157 28.23 7.11 -4.38
C LYS A 157 26.89 7.00 -3.67
N MET A 158 25.85 7.63 -4.20
CA MET A 158 24.56 7.80 -3.54
C MET A 158 24.73 8.46 -2.16
N GLU A 159 25.47 9.58 -2.13
CA GLU A 159 25.80 10.34 -0.91
C GLU A 159 25.50 11.82 -1.09
N ALA A 160 25.20 12.49 0.03
CA ALA A 160 25.05 13.93 0.14
C ALA A 160 26.00 14.47 1.22
N THR A 161 26.66 15.59 0.96
CA THR A 161 27.57 16.27 1.92
C THR A 161 27.01 17.63 2.28
N SER A 162 26.78 17.88 3.58
CA SER A 162 26.24 19.15 4.07
C SER A 162 27.19 20.29 3.73
N CYS A 163 26.65 21.36 3.16
CA CYS A 163 27.44 22.55 2.84
C CYS A 163 27.94 23.28 4.10
N ASP A 164 27.23 23.13 5.22
CA ASP A 164 27.52 23.86 6.45
C ASP A 164 28.47 23.09 7.36
N SER A 165 28.21 21.80 7.59
CA SER A 165 28.99 20.97 8.53
C SER A 165 30.05 20.08 7.88
N GLY A 166 29.97 19.87 6.56
CA GLY A 166 30.77 18.87 5.86
C GLY A 166 30.37 17.42 6.17
N GLN A 167 29.30 17.19 6.94
CA GLN A 167 28.80 15.85 7.25
C GLN A 167 28.32 15.14 5.99
N VAL A 168 28.74 13.89 5.81
CA VAL A 168 28.29 13.02 4.72
C VAL A 168 27.14 12.15 5.21
N THR A 169 26.10 11.99 4.38
CA THR A 169 24.98 11.10 4.62
C THR A 169 24.58 10.34 3.35
N ALA A 170 23.82 9.26 3.51
CA ALA A 170 23.37 8.43 2.41
C ALA A 170 22.13 9.01 1.72
N LEU A 171 22.07 8.84 0.40
CA LEU A 171 20.89 9.03 -0.42
C LEU A 171 20.34 7.68 -0.87
N LYS A 172 19.01 7.63 -1.07
CA LYS A 172 18.35 6.45 -1.60
C LYS A 172 17.35 6.85 -2.67
N ARG A 173 17.38 6.17 -3.80
CA ARG A 173 16.38 6.28 -4.87
C ARG A 173 15.46 5.07 -4.77
N LEU A 174 14.23 5.26 -4.32
CA LEU A 174 13.22 4.21 -4.25
C LEU A 174 12.39 4.16 -5.52
N GLU A 175 12.30 2.98 -6.13
CA GLU A 175 11.46 2.71 -7.29
C GLU A 175 10.07 2.26 -6.81
N ASN A 176 9.09 3.12 -6.98
CA ASN A 176 7.69 2.81 -6.66
C ASN A 176 7.10 1.91 -7.74
N LEU A 177 6.12 1.10 -7.33
CA LEU A 177 5.30 0.36 -8.26
C LEU A 177 4.15 1.27 -8.75
N PRO A 178 3.59 1.04 -9.95
CA PRO A 178 2.55 1.90 -10.52
C PRO A 178 1.38 2.22 -9.57
N ASP A 179 0.97 1.24 -8.77
CA ASP A 179 -0.17 1.34 -7.85
C ASP A 179 0.24 1.31 -6.36
N PHE A 180 1.56 1.34 -6.06
CA PHE A 180 2.04 1.20 -4.70
C PHE A 180 3.38 1.90 -4.45
N ALA A 181 3.34 2.92 -3.60
CA ALA A 181 4.54 3.57 -3.10
C ALA A 181 5.21 2.69 -2.02
N LEU A 182 6.47 2.31 -2.24
CA LEU A 182 7.18 1.47 -1.29
C LEU A 182 7.40 2.24 0.05
N PRO A 183 7.32 1.55 1.20
CA PRO A 183 7.68 2.16 2.47
C PRO A 183 9.13 2.68 2.44
N ILE A 184 9.35 3.89 2.93
CA ILE A 184 10.62 4.60 2.73
C ILE A 184 11.84 3.94 3.38
N TYR A 185 11.64 3.04 4.33
CA TYR A 185 12.70 2.29 5.00
C TYR A 185 13.04 0.99 4.28
N TRP A 186 12.26 0.57 3.28
CA TRP A 186 12.58 -0.60 2.47
C TRP A 186 13.76 -0.37 1.53
N ASP A 187 14.37 -1.46 1.11
CA ASP A 187 15.22 -1.51 -0.09
C ASP A 187 14.36 -1.60 -1.35
N ASN A 188 14.98 -1.32 -2.50
CA ASN A 188 14.32 -1.52 -3.79
C ASN A 188 13.96 -2.99 -4.00
N MET A 189 12.76 -3.20 -4.52
CA MET A 189 12.24 -4.48 -4.95
C MET A 189 12.11 -4.44 -6.47
N SER A 190 12.53 -5.49 -7.18
CA SER A 190 12.19 -5.58 -8.61
C SER A 190 10.70 -5.89 -8.76
N GLN A 191 10.10 -5.59 -9.92
CA GLN A 191 8.68 -5.90 -10.18
C GLN A 191 8.37 -7.40 -10.11
N SER A 192 9.36 -8.27 -10.32
CA SER A 192 9.23 -9.73 -10.17
C SER A 192 9.38 -10.21 -8.73
N ASP A 193 10.00 -9.41 -7.86
CA ASP A 193 10.19 -9.77 -6.46
C ASP A 193 8.89 -9.55 -5.71
N THR A 194 8.32 -10.62 -5.18
CA THR A 194 7.13 -10.53 -4.31
C THR A 194 7.48 -10.55 -2.83
N LEU A 195 8.65 -11.12 -2.49
CA LEU A 195 9.17 -11.24 -1.13
C LEU A 195 10.70 -11.13 -1.14
N GLN A 196 11.24 -10.23 -0.32
CA GLN A 196 12.65 -10.21 0.06
C GLN A 196 12.78 -10.18 1.59
N VAL A 197 13.87 -10.75 2.10
CA VAL A 197 14.21 -10.77 3.52
C VAL A 197 15.61 -10.19 3.65
N ILE A 198 15.72 -9.05 4.33
CA ILE A 198 16.94 -8.24 4.40
C ILE A 198 17.53 -8.34 5.80
N ASP A 199 18.78 -8.80 5.91
CA ASP A 199 19.52 -8.75 7.17
C ASP A 199 19.87 -7.30 7.50
N LEU A 200 19.38 -6.82 8.66
CA LEU A 200 19.68 -5.48 9.09
C LEU A 200 21.11 -5.39 9.65
N ASP A 201 21.85 -4.36 9.23
CA ASP A 201 23.17 -4.06 9.77
C ASP A 201 23.05 -3.71 11.27
N PRO A 202 23.79 -4.39 12.18
CA PRO A 202 23.77 -4.10 13.61
C PRO A 202 24.13 -2.65 13.99
N SER A 203 24.86 -1.95 13.12
CA SER A 203 25.21 -0.53 13.29
C SER A 203 24.10 0.43 12.87
N SER A 204 23.08 -0.03 12.15
CA SER A 204 21.97 0.80 11.70
C SER A 204 21.04 1.20 12.85
N THR A 205 20.47 2.41 12.78
CA THR A 205 19.45 2.86 13.75
C THR A 205 18.24 1.94 13.76
N GLU A 206 17.84 1.40 12.61
CA GLU A 206 16.70 0.49 12.49
C GLU A 206 16.91 -0.78 13.32
N TYR A 207 18.08 -1.43 13.18
CA TYR A 207 18.45 -2.58 14.02
C TYR A 207 18.49 -2.19 15.50
N GLN A 208 19.18 -1.10 15.84
CA GLN A 208 19.38 -0.69 17.23
C GLN A 208 18.05 -0.37 17.93
N THR A 209 17.11 0.25 17.22
CA THR A 209 15.76 0.53 17.72
C THR A 209 15.00 -0.76 17.99
N MET A 210 14.95 -1.69 17.02
CA MET A 210 14.27 -2.97 17.18
C MET A 210 14.88 -3.83 18.28
N ASN A 211 16.21 -3.87 18.39
CA ASN A 211 16.93 -4.57 19.44
C ASN A 211 16.65 -3.93 20.81
N ALA A 212 16.69 -2.61 20.94
CA ALA A 212 16.37 -1.92 22.18
C ALA A 212 14.93 -2.20 22.63
N ASP A 213 13.97 -2.17 21.71
CA ASP A 213 12.56 -2.48 22.01
C ASP A 213 12.38 -3.92 22.47
N PHE A 214 13.02 -4.89 21.80
CA PHE A 214 13.04 -6.29 22.24
C PHE A 214 13.62 -6.44 23.65
N LYS A 215 14.76 -5.78 23.92
CA LYS A 215 15.48 -5.84 25.19
C LYS A 215 14.77 -5.16 26.35
N LYS A 216 13.73 -4.36 26.11
CA LYS A 216 12.88 -3.81 27.19
C LYS A 216 12.27 -4.89 28.07
N THR A 217 11.97 -6.06 27.50
CA THR A 217 11.29 -7.14 28.23
C THR A 217 11.99 -8.50 28.12
N VAL A 218 12.97 -8.66 27.22
CA VAL A 218 13.66 -9.93 26.98
C VAL A 218 15.15 -9.85 27.29
N THR A 219 15.67 -10.81 28.06
CA THR A 219 17.10 -10.89 28.42
C THR A 219 17.95 -11.68 27.42
N LYS A 220 17.33 -12.50 26.57
CA LYS A 220 17.99 -13.36 25.57
C LYS A 220 18.79 -12.59 24.52
N THR A 221 19.83 -13.20 23.97
CA THR A 221 20.74 -12.56 23.01
C THR A 221 20.11 -12.54 21.63
N VAL A 222 20.06 -11.36 21.00
CA VAL A 222 19.63 -11.23 19.60
C VAL A 222 20.79 -11.65 18.70
N LEU A 223 20.53 -12.57 17.78
CA LEU A 223 21.51 -13.08 16.83
C LEU A 223 21.43 -12.33 15.50
N LYS A 224 20.21 -12.09 15.02
CA LYS A 224 19.93 -11.28 13.82
C LYS A 224 18.53 -10.70 13.86
N ILE A 225 18.35 -9.60 13.14
CA ILE A 225 17.04 -9.00 12.86
C ILE A 225 16.95 -8.86 11.34
N GLN A 226 15.87 -9.38 10.77
CA GLN A 226 15.64 -9.33 9.34
C GLN A 226 14.39 -8.52 9.04
N ARG A 227 14.46 -7.55 8.12
CA ARG A 227 13.27 -6.87 7.59
C ARG A 227 12.64 -7.73 6.51
N ILE A 228 11.33 -7.86 6.55
CA ILE A 228 10.53 -8.60 5.57
C ILE A 228 9.89 -7.58 4.64
N GLN A 229 10.09 -7.76 3.33
CA GLN A 229 9.54 -6.91 2.28
C GLN A 229 8.64 -7.77 1.40
N ASN A 230 7.37 -7.92 1.77
CA ASN A 230 6.38 -8.62 0.97
C ASN A 230 5.40 -7.61 0.38
N ILE A 231 5.51 -7.35 -0.93
CA ILE A 231 4.72 -6.31 -1.62
C ILE A 231 3.22 -6.62 -1.53
N ASN A 232 2.82 -7.85 -1.86
CA ASN A 232 1.40 -8.23 -1.91
C ASN A 232 0.75 -8.15 -0.53
N VAL A 233 1.43 -8.65 0.49
CA VAL A 233 0.93 -8.60 1.87
C VAL A 233 0.88 -7.16 2.38
N ARG A 234 1.89 -6.34 2.05
CA ARG A 234 1.90 -4.93 2.43
C ARG A 234 0.80 -4.13 1.76
N GLN A 235 0.52 -4.36 0.47
CA GLN A 235 -0.58 -3.70 -0.25
C GLN A 235 -1.93 -4.02 0.39
N LEU A 236 -2.22 -5.29 0.66
CA LEU A 236 -3.46 -5.71 1.32
C LEU A 236 -3.61 -5.07 2.70
N TYR A 237 -2.51 -5.03 3.46
CA TYR A 237 -2.45 -4.36 4.75
C TYR A 237 -2.76 -2.86 4.66
N GLU A 238 -2.16 -2.14 3.72
CA GLU A 238 -2.36 -0.68 3.56
C GLU A 238 -3.76 -0.33 3.08
N VAL A 239 -4.35 -1.16 2.20
CA VAL A 239 -5.75 -1.00 1.78
C VAL A 239 -6.69 -1.15 2.98
N HIS A 240 -6.50 -2.19 3.80
CA HIS A 240 -7.33 -2.40 4.99
C HIS A 240 -7.10 -1.34 6.06
N LYS A 241 -5.85 -0.88 6.24
CA LYS A 241 -5.54 0.24 7.13
C LYS A 241 -6.33 1.50 6.75
N LYS A 242 -6.32 1.87 5.46
CA LYS A 242 -7.06 3.04 4.96
C LYS A 242 -8.57 2.88 5.11
N GLU A 243 -9.10 1.68 4.89
CA GLU A 243 -10.51 1.36 5.15
C GLU A 243 -10.88 1.64 6.62
N LEU A 244 -10.06 1.16 7.57
CA LEU A 244 -10.30 1.38 8.99
C LEU A 244 -10.13 2.85 9.39
N GLU A 245 -9.12 3.54 8.87
CA GLU A 245 -8.92 4.98 9.09
C GLU A 245 -10.15 5.80 8.69
N ASN A 246 -10.76 5.47 7.54
CA ASN A 246 -11.98 6.14 7.07
C ASN A 246 -13.21 5.79 7.92
N LYS A 247 -13.30 4.55 8.41
CA LYS A 247 -14.48 4.03 9.13
C LYS A 247 -14.50 4.41 10.61
N ASN A 248 -13.35 4.48 11.27
CA ASN A 248 -13.25 4.45 12.73
C ASN A 248 -13.09 5.84 13.39
N GLY A 249 -13.13 6.92 12.61
CA GLY A 249 -13.02 8.29 13.12
C GLY A 249 -11.74 8.47 13.96
N PRO A 250 -11.82 8.94 15.21
CA PRO A 250 -10.63 9.28 16.01
C PRO A 250 -9.73 8.08 16.36
N VAL A 251 -10.26 6.85 16.39
CA VAL A 251 -9.46 5.64 16.64
C VAL A 251 -8.66 5.22 15.40
N GLY A 252 -9.17 5.55 14.21
CA GLY A 252 -8.61 5.14 12.93
C GLY A 252 -8.33 3.64 12.85
N ALA A 253 -7.18 3.28 12.28
CA ALA A 253 -6.72 1.91 12.16
C ALA A 253 -6.30 1.25 13.48
N GLY A 254 -6.01 2.02 14.53
CA GLY A 254 -5.43 1.47 15.76
C GLY A 254 -4.14 0.66 15.50
N GLU A 255 -3.29 1.11 14.59
CA GLU A 255 -2.04 0.41 14.24
C GLU A 255 -1.12 0.30 15.47
N LYS A 256 -0.67 -0.92 15.77
CA LYS A 256 0.29 -1.21 16.86
C LYS A 256 1.43 -2.08 16.34
N ILE A 257 2.61 -1.89 16.91
CA ILE A 257 3.74 -2.79 16.77
C ILE A 257 3.64 -3.84 17.88
N LEU A 258 3.44 -5.11 17.51
CA LEU A 258 3.22 -6.21 18.44
C LEU A 258 4.09 -7.43 18.07
N TYR A 259 4.19 -8.40 18.98
CA TYR A 259 5.09 -9.53 18.87
C TYR A 259 4.35 -10.86 18.71
N HIS A 260 4.84 -11.73 17.83
CA HIS A 260 4.29 -13.08 17.60
C HIS A 260 5.41 -14.14 17.58
N GLY A 261 5.46 -14.98 18.60
CA GLY A 261 6.38 -16.13 18.65
C GLY A 261 5.90 -17.24 17.72
N THR A 262 6.81 -17.92 17.03
CA THR A 262 6.44 -19.01 16.13
C THR A 262 7.51 -20.12 16.08
N SER A 263 7.23 -21.21 15.35
CA SER A 263 8.20 -22.24 15.03
C SER A 263 8.94 -21.96 13.72
N GLU A 264 10.10 -22.60 13.53
CA GLU A 264 10.84 -22.55 12.26
C GLU A 264 9.99 -23.04 11.08
N GLU A 265 9.20 -24.10 11.29
CA GLU A 265 8.30 -24.67 10.27
C GLU A 265 7.26 -23.66 9.79
N SER A 266 6.69 -22.87 10.70
CA SER A 266 5.64 -21.89 10.39
C SER A 266 6.20 -20.59 9.82
N CYS A 267 7.47 -20.27 10.07
CA CYS A 267 8.10 -19.00 9.70
C CYS A 267 8.03 -18.73 8.19
N SER A 268 8.38 -19.72 7.35
CA SER A 268 8.33 -19.57 5.88
C SER A 268 6.90 -19.33 5.38
N ALA A 269 5.91 -19.99 5.97
CA ALA A 269 4.51 -19.81 5.58
C ALA A 269 4.04 -18.37 5.91
N ILE A 270 4.30 -17.90 7.13
CA ILE A 270 3.93 -16.54 7.57
C ILE A 270 4.55 -15.47 6.67
N MET A 271 5.84 -15.59 6.31
CA MET A 271 6.49 -14.61 5.42
C MET A 271 5.90 -14.58 4.00
N LYS A 272 5.41 -15.72 3.50
CA LYS A 272 4.88 -15.85 2.13
C LYS A 272 3.40 -15.49 2.03
N THR A 273 2.58 -16.02 2.93
CA THR A 273 1.11 -15.98 2.84
C THR A 273 0.46 -15.19 3.99
N ASN A 274 1.26 -14.50 4.80
CA ASN A 274 0.84 -13.78 6.00
C ASN A 274 0.36 -14.70 7.15
N PHE A 275 -0.03 -14.10 8.27
CA PHE A 275 -0.63 -14.78 9.41
C PHE A 275 -1.99 -15.38 9.05
N ASN A 276 -2.07 -16.71 8.96
CA ASN A 276 -3.31 -17.39 8.62
C ASN A 276 -3.91 -18.08 9.86
N ARG A 277 -5.08 -17.63 10.29
CA ARG A 277 -5.79 -18.18 11.47
C ARG A 277 -6.08 -19.69 11.38
N SER A 278 -6.27 -20.23 10.16
CA SER A 278 -6.55 -21.66 9.97
C SER A 278 -5.33 -22.54 10.26
N LEU A 279 -4.14 -21.94 10.27
CA LEU A 279 -2.87 -22.59 10.57
C LEU A 279 -2.43 -22.32 12.03
N ILE A 280 -3.09 -21.40 12.73
CA ILE A 280 -2.67 -20.88 14.04
C ILE A 280 -3.75 -21.24 15.07
N GLY A 281 -3.60 -22.39 15.73
CA GLY A 281 -4.61 -22.89 16.68
C GLY A 281 -4.16 -24.01 17.62
N GLN A 282 -2.85 -24.25 17.75
CA GLN A 282 -2.35 -25.31 18.66
C GLN A 282 -2.29 -24.87 20.13
N ASN A 283 -2.35 -23.57 20.41
CA ASN A 283 -2.32 -23.02 21.77
C ASN A 283 -3.72 -22.52 22.17
N ALA A 284 -4.10 -22.75 23.44
CA ALA A 284 -5.43 -22.47 23.98
C ALA A 284 -5.98 -21.11 23.54
N THR A 285 -7.07 -21.12 22.78
CA THR A 285 -7.75 -19.92 22.26
C THR A 285 -8.59 -19.27 23.37
N ILE A 286 -7.95 -18.69 24.39
CA ILE A 286 -8.64 -18.18 25.60
C ILE A 286 -9.47 -16.93 25.29
N TYR A 287 -9.08 -16.14 24.28
CA TYR A 287 -9.69 -14.86 23.95
C TYR A 287 -10.29 -14.82 22.54
N GLY A 288 -10.48 -16.01 21.93
CA GLY A 288 -11.11 -16.18 20.62
C GLY A 288 -10.24 -16.91 19.60
N HIS A 289 -10.86 -17.33 18.50
CA HIS A 289 -10.25 -18.07 17.39
C HIS A 289 -9.64 -17.12 16.35
N GLY A 290 -8.53 -16.49 16.72
CA GLY A 290 -7.79 -15.60 15.83
C GLY A 290 -6.28 -15.70 16.02
N THR A 291 -5.53 -14.82 15.36
CA THR A 291 -4.09 -14.72 15.50
C THR A 291 -3.75 -13.83 16.70
N TYR A 292 -2.91 -14.33 17.60
CA TYR A 292 -2.53 -13.66 18.85
C TYR A 292 -1.25 -12.86 18.68
N PHE A 293 -1.24 -11.65 19.24
CA PHE A 293 -0.09 -10.74 19.25
C PHE A 293 0.10 -10.15 20.63
N ALA A 294 1.31 -10.26 21.19
CA ALA A 294 1.62 -9.73 22.51
C ALA A 294 2.15 -8.29 22.43
N VAL A 295 1.83 -7.48 23.44
CA VAL A 295 2.41 -6.14 23.62
C VAL A 295 3.87 -6.22 24.05
N ASN A 296 4.19 -7.16 24.94
CA ASN A 296 5.56 -7.37 25.42
C ASN A 296 6.20 -8.56 24.70
N ALA A 297 7.41 -8.35 24.17
CA ALA A 297 8.22 -9.39 23.52
C ALA A 297 8.48 -10.61 24.43
N SER A 298 8.57 -10.41 25.74
CA SER A 298 8.77 -11.50 26.72
C SER A 298 7.72 -12.59 26.66
N TYR A 299 6.46 -12.23 26.40
CA TYR A 299 5.38 -13.21 26.26
C TYR A 299 5.65 -14.09 25.05
N SER A 300 5.86 -13.47 23.89
CA SER A 300 6.12 -14.15 22.62
C SER A 300 7.47 -14.90 22.59
N ALA A 301 8.44 -14.51 23.41
CA ALA A 301 9.74 -15.18 23.55
C ALA A 301 9.73 -16.45 24.42
N ASN A 302 8.60 -16.76 25.05
CA ASN A 302 8.40 -18.01 25.77
C ASN A 302 8.50 -19.20 24.79
N ALA A 303 9.13 -20.30 25.23
CA ALA A 303 9.35 -21.49 24.41
C ALA A 303 8.06 -22.19 23.95
N THR A 304 6.92 -21.91 24.59
CA THR A 304 5.59 -22.38 24.14
C THR A 304 5.13 -21.70 22.85
N TYR A 305 5.58 -20.46 22.57
CA TYR A 305 5.15 -19.69 21.42
C TYR A 305 6.26 -19.56 20.38
N ALA A 306 7.44 -19.07 20.78
CA ALA A 306 8.64 -19.13 19.96
C ALA A 306 9.31 -20.48 20.18
N ILE A 307 8.90 -21.51 19.44
CA ILE A 307 9.38 -22.88 19.66
C ILE A 307 10.89 -22.93 19.35
N PRO A 308 11.75 -23.32 20.32
CA PRO A 308 13.18 -23.43 20.08
C PRO A 308 13.48 -24.50 19.03
N ALA A 309 14.33 -24.15 18.05
CA ALA A 309 14.90 -25.10 17.11
C ALA A 309 15.89 -26.05 17.82
N THR A 310 16.37 -27.06 17.10
CA THR A 310 17.33 -28.05 17.62
C THR A 310 18.60 -27.43 18.18
N ASP A 311 19.06 -26.32 17.60
CA ASP A 311 20.23 -25.57 18.06
C ASP A 311 19.92 -24.58 19.21
N GLY A 312 18.67 -24.56 19.68
CA GLY A 312 18.17 -23.67 20.73
C GLY A 312 17.82 -22.26 20.27
N THR A 313 17.93 -21.94 18.99
CA THR A 313 17.49 -20.63 18.47
C THR A 313 15.97 -20.53 18.47
N GLN A 314 15.47 -19.32 18.65
CA GLN A 314 14.04 -19.03 18.66
C GLN A 314 13.73 -17.89 17.69
N LEU A 315 12.50 -17.93 17.16
CA LEU A 315 12.02 -17.00 16.15
C LEU A 315 10.79 -16.25 16.64
N MET A 316 10.76 -14.95 16.40
CA MET A 316 9.63 -14.10 16.74
C MET A 316 9.47 -12.99 15.70
N PHE A 317 8.24 -12.82 15.22
CA PHE A 317 7.89 -11.69 14.37
C PHE A 317 7.62 -10.44 15.21
N VAL A 318 8.05 -9.30 14.69
CA VAL A 318 7.52 -7.98 15.01
C VAL A 318 6.57 -7.61 13.89
N ALA A 319 5.30 -7.39 14.21
CA ALA A 319 4.24 -7.15 13.24
C ALA A 319 3.56 -5.81 13.48
N ARG A 320 3.17 -5.16 12.38
CA ARG A 320 2.16 -4.10 12.44
C ARG A 320 0.79 -4.75 12.47
N VAL A 321 -0.04 -4.37 13.43
CA VAL A 321 -1.35 -4.97 13.65
C VAL A 321 -2.40 -3.88 13.74
N LEU A 322 -3.44 -3.97 12.91
CA LEU A 322 -4.55 -3.05 12.87
C LEU A 322 -5.56 -3.42 13.96
N THR A 323 -5.40 -2.87 15.15
CA THR A 323 -6.24 -3.27 16.29
C THR A 323 -7.60 -2.58 16.31
N GLY A 324 -7.73 -1.44 15.63
CA GLY A 324 -8.97 -0.66 15.56
C GLY A 324 -9.65 -0.48 16.93
N TYR A 325 -10.98 -0.54 16.94
CA TYR A 325 -11.70 -0.71 18.19
C TYR A 325 -11.55 -2.16 18.67
N HIS A 326 -11.35 -2.35 19.96
CA HIS A 326 -11.24 -3.67 20.57
C HIS A 326 -12.30 -3.93 21.65
N ALA A 327 -12.64 -5.21 21.82
CA ALA A 327 -13.51 -5.69 22.89
C ALA A 327 -12.82 -6.78 23.72
N GLN A 328 -13.36 -7.07 24.91
CA GLN A 328 -12.87 -8.15 25.74
C GLN A 328 -13.10 -9.50 25.04
N GLY A 329 -12.03 -10.28 24.86
CA GLY A 329 -12.11 -11.60 24.23
C GLY A 329 -12.61 -12.70 25.17
N GLN A 330 -13.17 -13.76 24.58
CA GLN A 330 -13.64 -14.98 25.25
C GLN A 330 -13.36 -16.20 24.35
N ALA A 331 -13.24 -17.39 24.94
CA ALA A 331 -12.61 -18.53 24.28
C ALA A 331 -13.27 -18.98 22.96
N ASP A 332 -14.60 -18.92 22.90
CA ASP A 332 -15.38 -19.44 21.77
C ASP A 332 -15.69 -18.38 20.69
N MET A 333 -15.13 -17.18 20.81
CA MET A 333 -15.40 -16.09 19.87
C MET A 333 -14.71 -16.36 18.52
N LYS A 334 -15.49 -16.57 17.47
CA LYS A 334 -15.00 -16.72 16.08
C LYS A 334 -14.84 -15.39 15.35
N THR A 335 -15.52 -14.37 15.84
CA THR A 335 -15.46 -12.99 15.37
C THR A 335 -15.59 -12.06 16.57
N PRO A 336 -15.05 -10.83 16.52
CA PRO A 336 -15.34 -9.82 17.53
C PRO A 336 -16.84 -9.53 17.62
N PRO A 337 -17.34 -8.95 18.72
CA PRO A 337 -18.77 -8.60 18.85
C PRO A 337 -19.11 -7.34 18.02
N VAL A 338 -20.40 -7.07 17.85
CA VAL A 338 -20.91 -5.85 17.18
C VAL A 338 -20.95 -4.69 18.18
N ARG A 339 -20.57 -3.48 17.75
CA ARG A 339 -20.71 -2.24 18.51
C ARG A 339 -22.15 -1.74 18.44
N VAL A 340 -22.66 -1.21 19.55
CA VAL A 340 -24.05 -0.73 19.69
C VAL A 340 -24.34 0.49 18.81
N ALA A 341 -23.33 1.34 18.56
CA ALA A 341 -23.40 2.43 17.59
C ALA A 341 -21.97 2.93 17.27
N PRO A 342 -21.59 3.08 15.99
CA PRO A 342 -22.26 2.56 14.78
C PRO A 342 -22.29 1.01 14.75
N ASP A 343 -23.23 0.42 14.02
CA ASP A 343 -23.41 -1.05 13.82
C ASP A 343 -22.25 -1.68 13.04
N HIS A 344 -21.08 -1.69 13.66
CA HIS A 344 -19.86 -2.25 13.11
C HIS A 344 -19.25 -3.22 14.12
N HIS A 345 -18.70 -4.32 13.63
CA HIS A 345 -17.89 -5.19 14.48
C HIS A 345 -16.71 -4.42 15.08
N TYR A 346 -16.30 -4.80 16.28
CA TYR A 346 -14.95 -4.50 16.76
C TYR A 346 -13.93 -5.13 15.79
N GLU A 347 -12.75 -4.55 15.70
CA GLU A 347 -11.70 -5.04 14.81
C GLU A 347 -10.82 -6.08 15.51
N SER A 348 -10.62 -6.00 16.83
CA SER A 348 -9.82 -6.98 17.58
C SER A 348 -10.42 -7.33 18.93
N LEU A 349 -9.89 -8.38 19.55
CA LEU A 349 -10.17 -8.76 20.93
C LEU A 349 -8.93 -8.58 21.81
N VAL A 350 -9.13 -8.34 23.11
CA VAL A 350 -8.07 -8.17 24.10
C VAL A 350 -8.31 -9.03 25.33
N ASP A 351 -7.23 -9.29 26.08
CA ASP A 351 -7.24 -9.97 27.37
C ASP A 351 -7.73 -9.07 28.52
N ASN A 352 -7.56 -7.75 28.40
CA ASN A 352 -7.99 -6.78 29.39
C ASN A 352 -8.33 -5.44 28.71
N MET A 353 -9.54 -4.91 28.93
CA MET A 353 -9.99 -3.67 28.31
C MET A 353 -9.27 -2.39 28.78
N GLN A 354 -8.77 -2.37 30.02
CA GLN A 354 -8.12 -1.18 30.59
C GLN A 354 -6.64 -1.12 30.23
N ASN A 355 -5.96 -2.27 30.28
CA ASN A 355 -4.54 -2.38 29.96
C ASN A 355 -4.27 -3.70 29.20
N PRO A 356 -4.55 -3.73 27.88
CA PRO A 356 -4.32 -4.91 27.07
C PRO A 356 -2.85 -5.35 27.10
N SER A 357 -2.60 -6.63 27.34
CA SER A 357 -1.27 -7.24 27.18
C SER A 357 -1.15 -8.03 25.88
N MET A 358 -2.29 -8.32 25.23
CA MET A 358 -2.35 -8.97 23.93
C MET A 358 -3.58 -8.54 23.12
N TYR A 359 -3.46 -8.72 21.81
CA TYR A 359 -4.51 -8.50 20.83
C TYR A 359 -4.73 -9.76 20.00
N VAL A 360 -5.99 -10.06 19.70
CA VAL A 360 -6.41 -11.15 18.82
C VAL A 360 -7.11 -10.55 17.61
N VAL A 361 -6.61 -10.88 16.42
CA VAL A 361 -7.15 -10.40 15.14
C VAL A 361 -7.66 -11.56 14.29
N PHE A 362 -8.66 -11.28 13.45
CA PHE A 362 -9.48 -12.32 12.81
C PHE A 362 -9.40 -12.35 11.28
N HIS A 363 -8.77 -11.33 10.68
CA HIS A 363 -8.61 -11.21 9.23
C HIS A 363 -7.15 -11.32 8.82
N ASP A 364 -6.91 -12.00 7.70
CA ASP A 364 -5.56 -12.31 7.22
C ASP A 364 -4.78 -11.06 6.78
N CYS A 365 -5.44 -9.95 6.41
CA CYS A 365 -4.79 -8.68 6.05
C CYS A 365 -4.66 -7.70 7.23
N GLN A 366 -5.03 -8.10 8.45
CA GLN A 366 -5.06 -7.22 9.63
C GLN A 366 -3.69 -7.09 10.32
N ALA A 367 -2.71 -7.89 9.89
CA ALA A 367 -1.34 -7.83 10.38
C ALA A 367 -0.34 -7.90 9.23
N TYR A 368 0.81 -7.25 9.38
CA TYR A 368 1.94 -7.32 8.45
C TYR A 368 3.20 -7.75 9.22
N PRO A 369 3.82 -8.91 8.91
CA PRO A 369 5.08 -9.32 9.53
C PRO A 369 6.18 -8.40 9.00
N GLU A 370 6.63 -7.47 9.82
CA GLU A 370 7.56 -6.42 9.39
C GLU A 370 9.01 -6.82 9.61
N TYR A 371 9.29 -7.46 10.75
CA TYR A 371 10.61 -7.97 11.08
C TYR A 371 10.55 -9.38 11.65
N LEU A 372 11.61 -10.14 11.45
CA LEU A 372 11.88 -11.41 12.12
C LEU A 372 13.11 -11.25 13.02
N ILE A 373 12.97 -11.53 14.31
CA ILE A 373 14.06 -11.56 15.27
C ILE A 373 14.43 -13.02 15.53
N THR A 374 15.70 -13.35 15.33
CA THR A 374 16.30 -14.62 15.77
C THR A 374 17.11 -14.37 17.03
N PHE A 375 16.85 -15.13 18.09
CA PHE A 375 17.47 -14.93 19.40
C PHE A 375 17.72 -16.27 20.12
N LYS A 376 18.53 -16.24 21.18
CA LYS A 376 18.84 -17.41 22.01
C LYS A 376 19.09 -17.04 23.47
#